data_AF-A0A4U5UGB0-F1
#
_entry.id   AF-A0A4U5UGB0-F1
#
_cell.length_a   1.000
_cell.length_b   1.000
_cell.length_c   1.000
_cell.angle_alpha   90.00
_cell.angle_beta   90.00
_cell.angle_gamma   90.00
#
_symmetry.space_group_name_H-M   'P 1'
#
loop_
_entity.id
_entity.type
_entity.pdbx_description
1 polymer ?
#
loop_
_entity_poly.entity_id
_entity_poly.type
_entity_poly.pdbx_seq_one_letter_code
_entity_poly.pdbx_strand_id
1 'polypeptide(L)'
;MEAFWLVSLDINMPEKVRVEKALGKAMDYMSQEGRLTCSWTSVTMTLQWTAVAFFLYAEIAVNLILCIPFISAKRWRSVFNLSIWNWLSPYWNKCFFTMVMVLIVLFCDAVREVNKYSGPESMVDAKVNPNVYDHVHMKLFRAQRNLYISGFSIFLWLIMRRVVTLLNQVAVTLENSAGLEAQMDNAVKAAKQHQDDNLMLKQALLDEEKCTSAKSQQLKLEVEKLANQVKAAEEALRKSHAEVEAMRRQAKGLAQEYDRLLTEHHQLQNLQSAADKKDQ
;
A
#
# COMPACT_ATOMS: atom_id res chain seq x y z
N MET A 1 66.35 -24.04 6.64
CA MET A 1 67.71 -24.54 6.31
C MET A 1 68.72 -23.58 6.94
N GLU A 2 68.78 -23.58 8.27
CA GLU A 2 69.40 -22.54 9.12
C GLU A 2 70.51 -23.13 10.00
N ALA A 3 71.46 -23.87 9.41
CA ALA A 3 72.56 -24.46 10.18
C ALA A 3 73.89 -24.68 9.42
N PHE A 4 74.06 -24.14 8.21
CA PHE A 4 75.25 -24.44 7.39
C PHE A 4 76.24 -23.27 7.20
N TRP A 5 75.95 -22.08 7.72
CA TRP A 5 76.78 -20.89 7.46
C TRP A 5 77.88 -20.60 8.49
N LEU A 6 78.00 -21.38 9.58
CA LEU A 6 79.05 -21.20 10.58
C LEU A 6 80.34 -22.01 10.33
N VAL A 7 80.42 -22.81 9.26
CA VAL A 7 81.53 -23.78 9.03
C VAL A 7 82.37 -23.44 7.79
N SER A 8 82.76 -22.19 7.60
CA SER A 8 83.83 -21.83 6.66
C SER A 8 84.63 -20.63 7.14
N LEU A 9 85.03 -20.68 8.40
CA LEU A 9 86.07 -19.83 8.95
C LEU A 9 87.36 -20.63 8.98
N ASP A 10 88.16 -20.43 7.94
CA ASP A 10 89.51 -20.97 7.78
C ASP A 10 90.33 -20.71 9.06
N ILE A 11 90.82 -21.79 9.67
CA ILE A 11 91.39 -21.79 11.03
C ILE A 11 92.75 -21.06 11.09
N ASN A 12 93.37 -20.75 9.95
CA ASN A 12 94.72 -20.17 9.87
C ASN A 12 94.75 -18.66 9.53
N MET A 13 93.83 -17.86 10.08
CA MET A 13 93.79 -16.40 9.88
C MET A 13 93.92 -15.62 11.20
N PRO A 14 94.70 -14.51 11.23
CA PRO A 14 94.92 -13.72 12.43
C PRO A 14 93.60 -13.12 12.96
N GLU A 15 93.42 -13.17 14.28
CA GLU A 15 92.16 -12.85 14.99
C GLU A 15 91.54 -11.50 14.58
N LYS A 16 92.38 -10.50 14.31
CA LYS A 16 91.96 -9.16 13.89
C LYS A 16 91.18 -9.17 12.55
N VAL A 17 91.59 -10.00 11.60
CA VAL A 17 90.96 -10.12 10.27
C VAL A 17 89.63 -10.86 10.35
N ARG A 18 89.51 -11.78 11.32
CA ARG A 18 88.27 -12.52 11.60
C ARG A 18 87.18 -11.58 12.13
N VAL A 19 87.56 -10.71 13.06
CA VAL A 19 86.65 -9.73 13.68
C VAL A 19 86.17 -8.70 12.64
N GLU A 20 87.05 -8.17 11.79
CA GLU A 20 86.64 -7.22 10.74
C GLU A 20 85.73 -7.86 9.70
N LYS A 21 85.99 -9.10 9.27
CA LYS A 21 85.10 -9.81 8.33
C LYS A 21 83.74 -10.15 8.97
N ALA A 22 83.70 -10.45 10.26
CA ALA A 22 82.46 -10.69 10.98
C ALA A 22 81.64 -9.40 11.15
N LEU A 23 82.30 -8.28 11.48
CA LEU A 23 81.69 -6.95 11.57
C LEU A 23 81.15 -6.47 10.21
N GLY A 24 81.92 -6.65 9.14
CA GLY A 24 81.48 -6.29 7.78
C GLY A 24 80.23 -7.06 7.36
N LYS A 25 80.20 -8.38 7.60
CA LYS A 25 78.99 -9.19 7.33
C LYS A 25 77.81 -8.75 8.19
N ALA A 26 78.01 -8.53 9.49
CA ALA A 26 76.93 -8.07 10.37
C ALA A 26 76.37 -6.71 9.94
N MET A 27 77.21 -5.80 9.47
CA MET A 27 76.80 -4.49 8.97
C MET A 27 76.02 -4.59 7.65
N ASP A 28 76.41 -5.49 6.75
CA ASP A 28 75.67 -5.80 5.52
C ASP A 28 74.30 -6.43 5.82
N TYR A 29 74.23 -7.35 6.79
CA TYR A 29 72.97 -7.94 7.25
C TYR A 29 72.03 -6.86 7.80
N MET A 30 72.50 -5.97 8.68
CA MET A 30 71.67 -4.86 9.20
C MET A 30 71.24 -3.88 8.10
N SER A 31 72.08 -3.62 7.09
CA SER A 31 71.73 -2.77 5.95
C SER A 31 70.68 -3.43 5.04
N GLN A 32 70.76 -4.75 4.85
CA GLN A 32 69.81 -5.52 4.05
C GLN A 32 68.46 -5.65 4.77
N GLU A 33 68.46 -5.84 6.09
CA GLU A 33 67.28 -5.92 6.93
C GLU A 33 66.57 -4.56 7.06
N GLY A 34 67.35 -3.46 7.16
CA GLY A 34 66.83 -2.09 7.05
C GLY A 34 66.20 -1.79 5.69
N ARG A 35 66.77 -2.29 4.59
CA ARG A 35 66.17 -2.18 3.24
C ARG A 35 64.92 -3.03 3.09
N LEU A 36 64.91 -4.26 3.62
CA LEU A 36 63.76 -5.15 3.59
C LEU A 36 62.60 -4.56 4.40
N THR A 37 62.83 -4.14 5.63
CA THR A 37 61.80 -3.49 6.47
C THR A 37 61.27 -2.20 5.85
N CYS A 38 62.10 -1.36 5.23
CA CYS A 38 61.65 -0.19 4.46
C CYS A 38 60.86 -0.55 3.20
N SER A 39 61.23 -1.63 2.51
CA SER A 39 60.53 -2.14 1.33
C SER A 39 59.16 -2.73 1.70
N TRP A 40 59.11 -3.58 2.72
CA TRP A 40 57.87 -4.17 3.23
C TRP A 40 56.93 -3.09 3.76
N THR A 41 57.42 -2.13 4.56
CA THR A 41 56.58 -0.99 5.03
C THR A 41 56.09 -0.11 3.89
N SER A 42 56.90 0.10 2.84
CA SER A 42 56.48 0.87 1.66
C SER A 42 55.44 0.14 0.80
N VAL A 43 55.54 -1.19 0.67
CA VAL A 43 54.59 -2.04 -0.07
C VAL A 43 53.30 -2.26 0.72
N THR A 44 53.37 -2.44 2.05
CA THR A 44 52.18 -2.57 2.90
C THR A 44 51.39 -1.27 2.96
N MET A 45 52.08 -0.11 2.95
CA MET A 45 51.43 1.20 2.85
C MET A 45 50.69 1.35 1.52
N THR A 46 51.31 1.09 0.36
CA THR A 46 50.61 1.23 -0.93
C THR A 46 49.45 0.24 -1.08
N LEU A 47 49.60 -1.03 -0.66
CA LEU A 47 48.54 -2.04 -0.78
C LEU A 47 47.32 -1.74 0.11
N GLN A 48 47.53 -1.29 1.36
CA GLN A 48 46.44 -0.89 2.25
C GLN A 48 45.63 0.26 1.65
N TRP A 49 46.30 1.31 1.18
CA TRP A 49 45.62 2.47 0.56
C TRP A 49 45.01 2.16 -0.80
N THR A 50 45.57 1.21 -1.57
CA THR A 50 44.93 0.70 -2.79
C THR A 50 43.65 -0.09 -2.49
N ALA A 51 43.63 -0.92 -1.44
CA ALA A 51 42.43 -1.63 -1.03
C ALA A 51 41.31 -0.67 -0.57
N VAL A 52 41.68 0.37 0.19
CA VAL A 52 40.75 1.45 0.58
C VAL A 52 40.26 2.21 -0.64
N ALA A 53 41.13 2.54 -1.60
CA ALA A 53 40.73 3.23 -2.82
C ALA A 53 39.81 2.37 -3.69
N PHE A 54 40.06 1.06 -3.79
CA PHE A 54 39.17 0.13 -4.48
C PHE A 54 37.78 0.10 -3.83
N PHE A 55 37.74 0.04 -2.50
CA PHE A 55 36.48 0.11 -1.74
C PHE A 55 35.74 1.42 -2.02
N LEU A 56 36.44 2.56 -2.00
CA LEU A 56 35.88 3.86 -2.37
C LEU A 56 35.30 3.86 -3.79
N TYR A 57 36.01 3.33 -4.78
CA TYR A 57 35.50 3.27 -6.16
C TYR A 57 34.27 2.37 -6.28
N ALA A 58 34.22 1.27 -5.54
CA ALA A 58 33.03 0.43 -5.47
C ALA A 58 31.84 1.19 -4.86
N GLU A 59 32.05 1.94 -3.78
CA GLU A 59 31.02 2.81 -3.19
C GLU A 59 30.54 3.89 -4.16
N ILE A 60 31.46 4.54 -4.90
CA ILE A 60 31.12 5.52 -5.93
C ILE A 60 30.26 4.87 -7.01
N ALA A 61 30.66 3.71 -7.52
CA ALA A 61 29.93 3.00 -8.55
C ALA A 61 28.52 2.62 -8.07
N VAL A 62 28.39 2.08 -6.86
CA VAL A 62 27.09 1.73 -6.25
C VAL A 62 26.22 2.97 -6.06
N ASN A 63 26.77 4.07 -5.53
CA ASN A 63 26.04 5.32 -5.37
C ASN A 63 25.62 5.90 -6.72
N LEU A 64 26.48 5.85 -7.74
CA LEU A 64 26.15 6.32 -9.08
C LEU A 64 25.02 5.49 -9.68
N ILE A 65 25.10 4.16 -9.59
CA ILE A 65 24.04 3.25 -10.03
C ILE A 65 22.72 3.54 -9.30
N LEU A 66 22.78 3.83 -8.01
CA LEU A 66 21.61 4.13 -7.18
C LEU A 66 21.02 5.53 -7.45
N CYS A 67 21.86 6.51 -7.80
CA CYS A 67 21.46 7.87 -8.16
C CYS A 67 21.00 8.01 -9.61
N ILE A 68 21.26 7.02 -10.47
CA ILE A 68 20.80 7.06 -11.86
C ILE A 68 19.25 6.99 -11.88
N PRO A 69 18.57 8.04 -12.38
CA PRO A 69 17.10 8.07 -12.47
C PRO A 69 16.53 7.10 -13.50
N PHE A 70 17.39 6.40 -14.26
CA PHE A 70 16.99 5.45 -15.32
C PHE A 70 16.40 4.14 -14.78
N ILE A 71 16.76 3.73 -13.57
CA ILE A 71 16.16 2.57 -12.91
C ILE A 71 15.03 3.08 -12.00
N SER A 72 13.81 3.11 -12.55
CA SER A 72 12.58 3.45 -11.82
C SER A 72 12.53 2.76 -10.44
N ALA A 73 12.02 3.46 -9.42
CA ALA A 73 11.81 2.95 -8.06
C ALA A 73 11.10 1.58 -8.03
N LYS A 74 10.26 1.28 -9.04
CA LYS A 74 9.61 -0.03 -9.22
C LYS A 74 10.59 -1.19 -9.48
N ARG A 75 11.70 -0.95 -10.20
CA ARG A 75 12.71 -2.00 -10.49
C ARG A 75 13.60 -2.26 -9.29
N TRP A 76 14.01 -1.21 -8.59
CA TRP A 76 14.71 -1.33 -7.32
C TRP A 76 13.87 -2.10 -6.29
N ARG A 77 12.55 -1.84 -6.20
CA ARG A 77 11.65 -2.64 -5.34
C ARG A 77 11.76 -4.14 -5.60
N SER A 78 11.83 -4.58 -6.86
CA SER A 78 11.98 -6.01 -7.18
C SER A 78 13.31 -6.57 -6.65
N VAL A 79 14.40 -5.82 -6.81
CA VAL A 79 15.73 -6.19 -6.29
C VAL A 79 15.77 -6.17 -4.75
N PHE A 80 15.13 -5.17 -4.13
CA PHE A 80 15.05 -5.05 -2.66
C PHE A 80 14.11 -6.08 -2.03
N ASN A 81 13.14 -6.61 -2.78
CA ASN A 81 12.21 -7.67 -2.36
C ASN A 81 12.70 -9.09 -2.74
N LEU A 82 13.90 -9.22 -3.32
CA LEU A 82 14.50 -10.55 -3.44
C LEU A 82 14.75 -11.11 -2.04
N SER A 83 14.49 -12.41 -1.84
CA SER A 83 14.67 -13.11 -0.54
C SER A 83 16.05 -12.88 0.09
N ILE A 84 17.06 -12.59 -0.73
CA ILE A 84 18.44 -12.27 -0.32
C ILE A 84 18.48 -11.04 0.60
N TRP A 85 17.63 -10.04 0.37
CA TRP A 85 17.55 -8.84 1.19
C TRP A 85 16.76 -9.03 2.48
N ASN A 86 15.71 -9.87 2.47
CA ASN A 86 15.02 -10.25 3.70
C ASN A 86 15.92 -11.06 4.64
N TRP A 87 16.76 -11.94 4.08
CA TRP A 87 17.75 -12.68 4.86
C TRP A 87 18.88 -11.78 5.38
N LEU A 88 19.27 -10.74 4.63
CA LEU A 88 20.32 -9.80 5.04
C LEU A 88 19.85 -8.71 6.00
N SER A 89 18.55 -8.36 5.98
CA SER A 89 17.93 -7.33 6.82
C SER A 89 18.32 -7.38 8.30
N PRO A 90 18.26 -8.54 9.02
CA PRO A 90 18.64 -8.59 10.43
C PRO A 90 20.13 -8.33 10.68
N TYR A 91 21.00 -8.69 9.73
CA TYR A 91 22.45 -8.50 9.84
C TYR A 91 22.92 -7.12 9.39
N TRP A 92 22.10 -6.39 8.62
CA TRP A 92 22.48 -5.13 7.99
C TRP A 92 22.81 -4.04 9.00
N ASN A 93 22.03 -3.91 10.09
CA ASN A 93 22.33 -2.92 11.13
C ASN A 93 23.66 -3.21 11.83
N LYS A 94 23.96 -4.49 12.12
CA LYS A 94 25.21 -4.86 12.80
C LYS A 94 26.42 -4.67 11.88
N CYS A 95 26.33 -5.13 10.63
CA CYS A 95 27.35 -4.93 9.61
C CYS A 95 27.59 -3.43 9.33
N PHE A 96 26.52 -2.64 9.27
CA PHE A 96 26.59 -1.19 9.08
C PHE A 96 27.40 -0.49 10.18
N PHE A 97 27.11 -0.75 11.45
CA PHE A 97 27.87 -0.15 12.55
C PHE A 97 29.32 -0.61 12.55
N THR A 98 29.59 -1.89 12.28
CA THR A 98 30.96 -2.40 12.17
C THR A 98 31.73 -1.73 11.04
N MET A 99 31.12 -1.55 9.86
CA MET A 99 31.75 -0.85 8.74
C MET A 99 32.00 0.62 9.04
N VAL A 100 31.01 1.34 9.59
CA VAL A 100 31.19 2.75 10.02
C VAL A 100 32.33 2.87 11.03
N MET A 101 32.43 1.96 11.99
CA MET A 101 33.52 1.94 12.97
C MET A 101 34.89 1.78 12.31
N VAL A 102 35.02 0.86 11.34
CA VAL A 102 36.25 0.66 10.56
C VAL A 102 36.61 1.92 9.76
N LEU A 103 35.64 2.55 9.09
CA LEU A 103 35.86 3.78 8.33
C LEU A 103 36.31 4.95 9.23
N ILE A 104 35.71 5.09 10.42
CA ILE A 104 36.12 6.10 11.40
C ILE A 104 37.55 5.85 11.89
N VAL A 105 37.89 4.60 12.22
CA VAL A 105 39.26 4.24 12.66
C VAL A 105 40.28 4.55 11.57
N LEU A 106 39.99 4.21 10.30
CA LEU A 106 40.85 4.51 9.17
C LEU A 106 41.03 6.02 8.95
N PHE A 107 39.96 6.79 9.11
CA PHE A 107 40.02 8.24 9.02
C PHE A 107 40.84 8.85 10.17
N CYS A 108 40.64 8.38 11.41
CA CYS A 108 41.45 8.80 12.56
C CYS A 108 42.92 8.43 12.37
N ASP A 109 43.22 7.28 11.77
CA ASP A 109 44.57 6.86 11.43
C ASP A 109 45.21 7.81 10.40
N ALA A 110 44.49 8.14 9.31
CA ALA A 110 44.93 9.15 8.34
C ALA A 110 45.15 10.53 8.97
N VAL A 111 44.25 10.99 9.85
CA VAL A 111 44.40 12.28 10.57
C VAL A 111 45.61 12.27 11.48
N ARG A 112 45.82 11.18 12.23
CA ARG A 112 47.01 11.03 13.08
C ARG A 112 48.28 11.01 12.25
N GLU A 113 48.27 10.35 11.10
CA GLU A 113 49.42 10.28 10.21
C GLU A 113 49.73 11.66 9.59
N VAL A 114 48.73 12.42 9.16
CA VAL A 114 48.89 13.81 8.70
C VAL A 114 49.40 14.73 9.81
N ASN A 115 48.85 14.63 11.02
CA ASN A 115 49.27 15.46 12.15
C ASN A 115 50.69 15.11 12.62
N LYS A 116 51.08 13.83 12.57
CA LYS A 116 52.43 13.36 12.90
C LYS A 116 53.48 13.92 11.95
N TYR A 117 53.17 14.02 10.65
CA TYR A 117 54.09 14.57 9.67
C TYR A 117 53.98 16.10 9.51
N SER A 118 52.88 16.72 9.96
CA SER A 118 52.68 18.18 9.99
C SER A 118 53.26 18.86 11.24
N GLY A 119 53.63 18.10 12.28
CA GLY A 119 54.09 18.64 13.55
C GLY A 119 55.47 19.32 13.47
N PRO A 120 55.74 20.36 14.30
CA PRO A 120 56.98 21.13 14.25
C PRO A 120 58.24 20.31 14.52
N GLU A 121 58.17 19.25 15.33
CA GLU A 121 59.28 18.32 15.64
C GLU A 121 59.89 17.65 14.39
N SER A 122 59.04 17.21 13.44
CA SER A 122 59.48 16.61 12.16
C SER A 122 60.04 17.63 11.16
N MET A 123 59.69 18.92 11.31
CA MET A 123 60.25 20.01 10.53
C MET A 123 61.60 20.49 11.09
N VAL A 124 61.83 20.38 12.40
CA VAL A 124 63.08 20.78 13.07
C VAL A 124 64.23 19.86 12.67
N ASP A 125 64.03 18.53 12.65
CA ASP A 125 65.04 17.55 12.24
C ASP A 125 65.33 17.61 10.73
N ALA A 126 64.33 17.95 9.93
CA ALA A 126 64.44 18.13 8.49
C ALA A 126 65.22 19.41 8.08
N LYS A 127 65.30 20.42 8.94
CA LYS A 127 66.05 21.66 8.69
C LYS A 127 67.56 21.46 8.88
N VAL A 128 67.98 20.42 9.60
CA VAL A 128 69.38 20.07 9.86
C VAL A 128 69.99 19.27 8.70
N ASN A 129 69.17 18.59 7.88
CA ASN A 129 69.64 17.78 6.76
C ASN A 129 68.74 17.94 5.51
N PRO A 130 69.21 18.59 4.42
CA PRO A 130 68.37 18.93 3.26
C PRO A 130 67.76 17.73 2.54
N ASN A 131 68.39 16.55 2.60
CA ASN A 131 67.88 15.30 2.01
C ASN A 131 66.69 14.69 2.80
N VAL A 132 66.57 15.01 4.10
CA VAL A 132 65.47 14.53 4.96
C VAL A 132 64.21 15.38 4.75
N TYR A 133 64.38 16.66 4.40
CA TYR A 133 63.32 17.61 4.10
C TYR A 133 62.43 17.13 2.94
N ASP A 134 63.01 16.73 1.82
CA ASP A 134 62.26 16.20 0.67
C ASP A 134 61.52 14.92 1.02
N HIS A 135 62.10 14.06 1.87
CA HIS A 135 61.50 12.81 2.30
C HIS A 135 60.27 13.00 3.23
N VAL A 136 60.25 14.07 4.03
CA VAL A 136 59.12 14.44 4.89
C VAL A 136 57.98 15.04 4.06
N HIS A 137 58.29 15.97 3.13
CA HIS A 137 57.28 16.52 2.21
C HIS A 137 56.64 15.44 1.33
N MET A 138 57.42 14.48 0.84
CA MET A 138 56.90 13.36 0.05
C MET A 138 55.91 12.47 0.84
N LYS A 139 56.14 12.31 2.15
CA LYS A 139 55.25 11.55 3.07
C LYS A 139 54.03 12.37 3.48
N LEU A 140 54.17 13.68 3.62
CA LEU A 140 53.06 14.58 3.91
C LEU A 140 52.03 14.60 2.76
N PHE A 141 52.47 14.71 1.51
CA PHE A 141 51.59 14.60 0.35
C PHE A 141 50.96 13.21 0.18
N ARG A 142 51.59 12.16 0.72
CA ARG A 142 51.01 10.82 0.77
C ARG A 142 49.89 10.75 1.82
N ALA A 143 50.15 11.23 3.04
CA ALA A 143 49.16 11.25 4.12
C ALA A 143 47.96 12.16 3.79
N GLN A 144 48.18 13.30 3.12
CA GLN A 144 47.11 14.20 2.69
C GLN A 144 46.16 13.55 1.68
N ARG A 145 46.69 12.81 0.69
CA ARG A 145 45.85 12.06 -0.28
C ARG A 145 45.04 10.95 0.39
N ASN A 146 45.67 10.23 1.32
CA ASN A 146 45.04 9.16 2.09
C ASN A 146 43.90 9.68 3.00
N LEU A 147 44.07 10.89 3.55
CA LEU A 147 43.03 11.59 4.29
C LEU A 147 41.81 11.92 3.42
N TYR A 148 42.02 12.39 2.18
CA TYR A 148 40.90 12.64 1.26
C TYR A 148 40.17 11.37 0.88
N ILE A 149 40.89 10.28 0.60
CA ILE A 149 40.29 8.98 0.24
C ILE A 149 39.40 8.45 1.38
N SER A 150 39.92 8.46 2.62
CA SER A 150 39.16 7.99 3.79
C SER A 150 37.99 8.91 4.15
N GLY A 151 38.17 10.24 4.05
CA GLY A 151 37.09 11.21 4.28
C GLY A 151 35.97 11.11 3.25
N PHE A 152 36.31 10.93 1.97
CA PHE A 152 35.32 10.76 0.90
C PHE A 152 34.56 9.44 1.03
N SER A 153 35.20 8.37 1.53
CA SER A 153 34.55 7.08 1.82
C SER A 153 33.45 7.23 2.88
N ILE A 154 33.75 7.91 3.99
CA ILE A 154 32.75 8.19 5.04
C ILE A 154 31.57 8.99 4.48
N PHE A 155 31.87 10.02 3.68
CA PHE A 155 30.83 10.86 3.09
C PHE A 155 29.92 10.08 2.13
N LEU A 156 30.50 9.29 1.21
CA LEU A 156 29.75 8.45 0.28
C LEU A 156 28.95 7.36 0.99
N TRP A 157 29.47 6.80 2.07
CA TRP A 157 28.75 5.82 2.87
C TRP A 157 27.49 6.42 3.51
N LEU A 158 27.58 7.65 4.03
CA LEU A 158 26.42 8.38 4.55
C LEU A 158 25.39 8.69 3.47
N ILE A 159 25.84 9.11 2.28
CA ILE A 159 24.96 9.32 1.12
C ILE A 159 24.25 8.01 0.76
N MET A 160 24.99 6.91 0.64
CA MET A 160 24.42 5.61 0.30
C MET A 160 23.33 5.21 1.30
N ARG A 161 23.61 5.34 2.61
CA ARG A 161 22.60 5.08 3.67
C ARG A 161 21.36 5.95 3.51
N ARG A 162 21.54 7.24 3.25
CA ARG A 162 20.43 8.18 3.04
C ARG A 162 19.59 7.78 1.82
N VAL A 163 20.23 7.48 0.70
CA VAL A 163 19.56 7.12 -0.56
C VAL A 163 18.82 5.78 -0.42
N VAL A 164 19.44 4.75 0.16
CA VAL A 164 18.78 3.45 0.40
C VAL A 164 17.56 3.60 1.32
N THR A 165 17.66 4.42 2.37
CA THR A 165 16.54 4.65 3.28
C THR A 165 15.39 5.38 2.58
N LEU A 166 15.70 6.42 1.80
CA LEU A 166 14.69 7.14 1.01
C LEU A 166 14.05 6.24 -0.04
N LEU A 167 14.84 5.38 -0.70
CA LEU A 167 14.33 4.44 -1.69
C LEU A 167 13.39 3.40 -1.07
N ASN A 168 13.73 2.88 0.11
CA ASN A 168 12.84 2.01 0.88
C ASN A 168 11.54 2.71 1.31
N GLN A 169 11.62 3.98 1.72
CA GLN A 169 10.43 4.78 2.06
C GLN A 169 9.54 5.00 0.82
N VAL A 170 10.13 5.40 -0.31
CA VAL A 170 9.40 5.58 -1.57
C VAL A 170 8.75 4.27 -2.02
N ALA A 171 9.45 3.15 -1.86
CA ALA A 171 8.95 1.82 -2.16
C ALA A 171 7.74 1.42 -1.28
N VAL A 172 7.78 1.72 0.02
CA VAL A 172 6.65 1.46 0.95
C VAL A 172 5.48 2.42 0.68
N THR A 173 5.75 3.71 0.44
CA THR A 173 4.70 4.68 0.12
C THR A 173 3.98 4.34 -1.18
N LEU A 174 4.68 3.81 -2.18
CA LEU A 174 4.07 3.38 -3.45
C LEU A 174 3.16 2.16 -3.27
N GLU A 175 3.50 1.23 -2.37
CA GLU A 175 2.63 0.11 -2.00
C GLU A 175 1.39 0.58 -1.24
N ASN A 176 1.59 1.48 -0.27
CA ASN A 176 0.47 2.08 0.47
C ASN A 176 -0.45 2.86 -0.46
N SER A 177 0.08 3.58 -1.47
CA SER A 177 -0.75 4.29 -2.44
C SER A 177 -1.47 3.35 -3.39
N ALA A 178 -0.84 2.26 -3.85
CA ALA A 178 -1.50 1.27 -4.70
C ALA A 178 -2.56 0.45 -3.92
N GLY A 179 -2.30 0.15 -2.65
CA GLY A 179 -3.29 -0.45 -1.75
C GLY A 179 -4.44 0.50 -1.44
N LEU A 180 -4.15 1.79 -1.25
CA LEU A 180 -5.15 2.84 -1.07
C LEU A 180 -5.98 3.07 -2.33
N GLU A 181 -5.37 3.03 -3.53
CA GLU A 181 -6.04 3.12 -4.81
C GLU A 181 -6.97 1.92 -5.02
N ALA A 182 -6.50 0.69 -4.74
CA ALA A 182 -7.36 -0.49 -4.77
C ALA A 182 -8.50 -0.43 -3.74
N GLN A 183 -8.26 0.14 -2.57
CA GLN A 183 -9.31 0.34 -1.56
C GLN A 183 -10.32 1.40 -2.01
N MET A 184 -9.85 2.49 -2.63
CA MET A 184 -10.68 3.55 -3.18
C MET A 184 -11.51 3.03 -4.35
N ASP A 185 -10.94 2.27 -5.28
CA ASP A 185 -11.66 1.67 -6.41
C ASP A 185 -12.75 0.69 -5.93
N ASN A 186 -12.46 -0.11 -4.90
CA ASN A 186 -13.46 -0.99 -4.30
C ASN A 186 -14.59 -0.20 -3.61
N ALA A 187 -14.26 0.85 -2.87
CA ALA A 187 -15.25 1.72 -2.23
C ALA A 187 -16.11 2.48 -3.26
N VAL A 188 -15.50 2.98 -4.34
CA VAL A 188 -16.19 3.63 -5.46
C VAL A 188 -17.10 2.64 -6.19
N LYS A 189 -16.64 1.41 -6.42
CA LYS A 189 -17.46 0.36 -7.04
C LYS A 189 -18.66 -0.01 -6.16
N ALA A 190 -18.47 -0.15 -4.85
CA ALA A 190 -19.55 -0.40 -3.90
C ALA A 190 -20.55 0.78 -3.85
N ALA A 191 -20.06 2.02 -3.83
CA ALA A 191 -20.91 3.21 -3.86
C ALA A 191 -21.75 3.30 -5.15
N LYS A 192 -21.16 2.94 -6.30
CA LYS A 192 -21.87 2.90 -7.58
C LYS A 192 -22.94 1.81 -7.61
N GLN A 193 -22.65 0.62 -7.09
CA GLN A 193 -23.65 -0.44 -6.94
C GLN A 193 -24.82 0.01 -6.06
N HIS A 194 -24.55 0.64 -4.92
CA HIS A 194 -25.61 1.18 -4.07
C HIS A 194 -26.44 2.28 -4.73
N GLN A 195 -25.82 3.09 -5.59
CA GLN A 195 -26.52 4.11 -6.36
C GLN A 195 -27.43 3.47 -7.43
N ASP A 196 -26.93 2.48 -8.18
CA ASP A 196 -27.69 1.77 -9.20
C ASP A 196 -28.85 0.97 -8.57
N ASP A 197 -28.62 0.30 -7.44
CA ASP A 197 -29.65 -0.40 -6.66
C ASP A 197 -30.73 0.57 -6.16
N ASN A 198 -30.35 1.77 -5.71
CA ASN A 198 -31.30 2.82 -5.31
C ASN A 198 -32.16 3.30 -6.48
N LEU A 199 -31.57 3.44 -7.67
CA LEU A 199 -32.30 3.82 -8.87
C LEU A 199 -33.29 2.73 -9.29
N MET A 200 -32.85 1.46 -9.28
CA MET A 200 -33.74 0.32 -9.54
C MET A 200 -34.89 0.26 -8.53
N LEU A 201 -34.59 0.42 -7.24
CA LEU A 201 -35.62 0.40 -6.19
C LEU A 201 -36.62 1.54 -6.36
N LYS A 202 -36.16 2.76 -6.66
CA LYS A 202 -37.04 3.90 -6.95
C LYS A 202 -37.93 3.63 -8.17
N GLN A 203 -37.39 3.02 -9.22
CA GLN A 203 -38.17 2.70 -10.40
C GLN A 203 -39.21 1.61 -10.13
N ALA A 204 -38.84 0.56 -9.38
CA ALA A 204 -39.77 -0.47 -8.95
C ALA A 204 -40.91 0.09 -8.07
N LEU A 205 -40.59 0.98 -7.14
CA LEU A 205 -41.60 1.66 -6.30
C LEU A 205 -42.53 2.56 -7.14
N LEU A 206 -42.00 3.30 -8.13
CA LEU A 206 -42.82 4.11 -9.02
C LEU A 206 -43.74 3.27 -9.90
N ASP A 207 -43.27 2.12 -10.38
CA ASP A 207 -44.09 1.20 -11.17
C ASP A 207 -45.14 0.48 -10.30
N GLU A 208 -44.79 0.11 -9.07
CA GLU A 208 -45.74 -0.40 -8.08
C GLU A 208 -46.81 0.65 -7.76
N GLU A 209 -46.43 1.89 -7.48
CA GLU A 209 -47.37 2.99 -7.20
C GLU A 209 -48.31 3.26 -8.39
N LYS A 210 -47.79 3.27 -9.63
CA LYS A 210 -48.62 3.39 -10.85
C LYS A 210 -49.57 2.22 -11.00
N CYS A 211 -49.11 0.98 -10.81
CA CYS A 211 -49.95 -0.21 -10.91
C CYS A 211 -51.06 -0.19 -9.84
N THR A 212 -50.72 0.21 -8.63
CA THR A 212 -51.65 0.29 -7.49
C THR A 212 -52.68 1.40 -7.70
N SER A 213 -52.24 2.57 -8.22
CA SER A 213 -53.12 3.68 -8.59
C SER A 213 -54.07 3.31 -9.72
N ALA A 214 -53.58 2.65 -10.78
CA ALA A 214 -54.40 2.15 -11.87
C ALA A 214 -55.43 1.12 -11.38
N LYS A 215 -55.00 0.16 -10.54
CA LYS A 215 -55.91 -0.83 -9.93
C LYS A 215 -56.95 -0.17 -9.04
N SER A 216 -56.57 0.84 -8.26
CA SER A 216 -57.50 1.63 -7.42
C SER A 216 -58.52 2.40 -8.26
N GLN A 217 -58.10 3.03 -9.37
CA GLN A 217 -59.00 3.70 -10.30
C GLN A 217 -59.98 2.71 -10.97
N GLN A 218 -59.49 1.55 -11.42
CA GLN A 218 -60.34 0.51 -11.99
C GLN A 218 -61.36 0.00 -10.95
N LEU A 219 -60.93 -0.25 -9.72
CA LEU A 219 -61.82 -0.66 -8.64
C LEU A 219 -62.91 0.39 -8.37
N LYS A 220 -62.58 1.69 -8.40
CA LYS A 220 -63.54 2.78 -8.24
C LYS A 220 -64.59 2.79 -9.36
N LEU A 221 -64.17 2.58 -10.61
CA LEU A 221 -65.09 2.50 -11.75
C LEU A 221 -66.03 1.29 -11.64
N GLU A 222 -65.51 0.14 -11.19
CA GLU A 222 -66.32 -1.05 -10.95
C GLU A 222 -67.33 -0.82 -9.82
N VAL A 223 -66.91 -0.20 -8.71
CA VAL A 223 -67.80 0.17 -7.60
C VAL A 223 -68.90 1.13 -8.07
N GLU A 224 -68.58 2.13 -8.87
CA GLU A 224 -69.58 3.07 -9.41
C GLU A 224 -70.57 2.37 -10.35
N LYS A 225 -70.09 1.48 -11.23
CA LYS A 225 -70.94 0.69 -12.12
C LYS A 225 -71.88 -0.23 -11.33
N LEU A 226 -71.37 -0.95 -10.32
CA LEU A 226 -72.19 -1.80 -9.46
C LEU A 226 -73.21 -0.97 -8.69
N ALA A 227 -72.82 0.20 -8.15
CA ALA A 227 -73.75 1.09 -7.46
C ALA A 227 -74.91 1.56 -8.36
N ASN A 228 -74.61 1.90 -9.61
CA ASN A 228 -75.65 2.27 -10.58
C ASN A 228 -76.58 1.10 -10.93
N GLN A 229 -76.06 -0.13 -11.03
CA GLN A 229 -76.88 -1.33 -11.23
C GLN A 229 -77.78 -1.62 -10.03
N VAL A 230 -77.25 -1.49 -8.81
CA VAL A 230 -78.03 -1.65 -7.58
C VAL A 230 -79.16 -0.64 -7.53
N LYS A 231 -78.89 0.65 -7.82
CA LYS A 231 -79.93 1.68 -7.88
C LYS A 231 -81.01 1.38 -8.92
N ALA A 232 -80.63 0.96 -10.13
CA ALA A 232 -81.58 0.60 -11.16
C ALA A 232 -82.45 -0.62 -10.77
N ALA A 233 -81.84 -1.63 -10.14
CA ALA A 233 -82.55 -2.80 -9.63
C ALA A 233 -83.51 -2.43 -8.48
N GLU A 234 -83.08 -1.56 -7.57
CA GLU A 234 -83.90 -1.03 -6.47
C GLU A 234 -85.11 -0.24 -7.01
N GLU A 235 -84.92 0.62 -8.01
CA GLU A 235 -86.02 1.36 -8.66
C GLU A 235 -87.01 0.43 -9.36
N ALA A 236 -86.52 -0.61 -10.05
CA ALA A 236 -87.36 -1.62 -10.69
C ALA A 236 -88.16 -2.43 -9.66
N LEU A 237 -87.52 -2.83 -8.55
CA LEU A 237 -88.17 -3.51 -7.44
C LEU A 237 -89.25 -2.61 -6.82
N ARG A 238 -88.96 -1.32 -6.63
CA ARG A 238 -89.92 -0.34 -6.10
C ARG A 238 -91.14 -0.18 -7.02
N LYS A 239 -90.94 -0.11 -8.34
CA LYS A 239 -92.04 -0.05 -9.32
C LYS A 239 -92.90 -1.31 -9.27
N SER A 240 -92.28 -2.49 -9.31
CA SER A 240 -92.99 -3.77 -9.21
C SER A 240 -93.75 -3.88 -7.89
N HIS A 241 -93.15 -3.46 -6.76
CA HIS A 241 -93.84 -3.43 -5.46
C HIS A 241 -95.05 -2.49 -5.48
N ALA A 242 -94.92 -1.30 -6.07
CA ALA A 242 -96.04 -0.36 -6.22
C ALA A 242 -97.16 -0.92 -7.12
N GLU A 243 -96.82 -1.61 -8.20
CA GLU A 243 -97.77 -2.31 -9.07
C GLU A 243 -98.50 -3.44 -8.35
N VAL A 244 -97.77 -4.27 -7.58
CA VAL A 244 -98.36 -5.33 -6.74
C VAL A 244 -99.29 -4.74 -5.69
N GLU A 245 -98.90 -3.64 -5.03
CA GLU A 245 -99.79 -2.95 -4.11
C GLU A 245 -101.03 -2.37 -4.79
N ALA A 246 -100.89 -1.79 -5.99
CA ALA A 246 -102.00 -1.27 -6.77
C ALA A 246 -102.96 -2.40 -7.17
N MET A 247 -102.44 -3.52 -7.67
CA MET A 247 -103.22 -4.73 -7.96
C MET A 247 -103.91 -5.26 -6.70
N ARG A 248 -103.24 -5.26 -5.55
CA ARG A 248 -103.83 -5.66 -4.26
C ARG A 248 -104.99 -4.73 -3.86
N ARG A 249 -104.86 -3.42 -4.08
CA ARG A 249 -105.95 -2.45 -3.84
C ARG A 249 -107.12 -2.65 -4.81
N GLN A 250 -106.84 -2.88 -6.09
CA GLN A 250 -107.86 -3.18 -7.10
C GLN A 250 -108.61 -4.49 -6.79
N ALA A 251 -107.90 -5.56 -6.44
CA ALA A 251 -108.49 -6.84 -6.05
C ALA A 251 -109.39 -6.71 -4.82
N LYS A 252 -108.97 -5.92 -3.81
CA LYS A 252 -109.82 -5.60 -2.65
C LYS A 252 -111.08 -4.82 -3.03
N GLY A 253 -110.97 -3.82 -3.90
CA GLY A 253 -112.12 -3.06 -4.39
C GLY A 253 -113.09 -3.94 -5.18
N LEU A 254 -112.58 -4.83 -6.04
CA LEU A 254 -113.39 -5.79 -6.79
C LEU A 254 -114.11 -6.78 -5.86
N ALA A 255 -113.43 -7.29 -4.83
CA ALA A 255 -114.05 -8.17 -3.85
C ALA A 255 -115.22 -7.49 -3.11
N GLN A 256 -115.07 -6.21 -2.75
CA GLN A 256 -116.14 -5.44 -2.11
C GLN A 256 -117.35 -5.21 -3.03
N GLU A 257 -117.13 -4.85 -4.29
CA GLU A 257 -118.23 -4.71 -5.26
C GLU A 257 -118.91 -6.06 -5.55
N TYR A 258 -118.15 -7.15 -5.56
CA TYR A 258 -118.69 -8.50 -5.68
C TYR A 258 -119.59 -8.87 -4.50
N ASP A 259 -119.14 -8.64 -3.26
CA ASP A 259 -119.94 -8.86 -2.04
C ASP A 259 -121.21 -8.00 -2.03
N ARG A 260 -121.12 -6.75 -2.50
CA ARG A 260 -122.27 -5.85 -2.66
C ARG A 260 -123.27 -6.38 -3.68
N LEU A 261 -122.81 -6.82 -4.86
CA LEU A 261 -123.66 -7.40 -5.89
C LEU A 261 -124.39 -8.65 -5.39
N LEU A 262 -123.69 -9.52 -4.64
CA LEU A 262 -124.28 -10.70 -3.98
C LEU A 262 -125.40 -10.30 -3.01
N THR A 263 -125.18 -9.25 -2.23
CA THR A 263 -126.17 -8.72 -1.29
C THR A 263 -127.41 -8.19 -2.02
N GLU A 264 -127.24 -7.39 -3.08
CA GLU A 264 -128.33 -6.89 -3.92
C GLU A 264 -129.10 -8.04 -4.60
N HIS A 265 -128.40 -9.03 -5.15
CA HIS A 265 -129.03 -10.22 -5.72
C HIS A 265 -129.86 -10.99 -4.67
N HIS A 266 -129.33 -11.15 -3.46
CA HIS A 266 -130.06 -11.80 -2.38
C HIS A 266 -131.32 -11.02 -1.98
N GLN A 267 -131.24 -9.68 -1.93
CA GLN A 267 -132.38 -8.81 -1.66
C GLN A 267 -133.45 -8.90 -2.75
N LEU A 268 -133.07 -8.85 -4.03
CA LEU A 268 -133.99 -9.00 -5.16
C LEU A 268 -134.67 -10.38 -5.18
N GLN A 269 -133.93 -11.45 -4.90
CA GLN A 269 -134.49 -12.81 -4.84
C GLN A 269 -135.51 -12.95 -3.70
N ASN A 270 -135.28 -12.32 -2.55
CA ASN A 270 -136.25 -12.29 -1.45
C ASN A 270 -137.54 -11.51 -1.83
N LEU A 271 -137.42 -10.41 -2.59
CA LEU A 271 -138.59 -9.67 -3.11
C LEU A 271 -139.39 -10.50 -4.12
N GLN A 272 -138.72 -11.24 -4.99
CA GLN A 272 -139.37 -12.12 -5.97
C GLN A 272 -140.08 -13.31 -5.29
N SER A 273 -139.46 -13.88 -4.26
CA SER A 273 -140.06 -14.91 -3.39
C SER A 273 -141.27 -14.40 -2.57
N ALA A 274 -141.34 -13.09 -2.32
CA ALA A 274 -142.48 -12.45 -1.65
C ALA A 274 -143.61 -12.07 -2.63
N ALA A 275 -143.31 -11.89 -3.91
CA ALA A 275 -144.31 -11.68 -4.96
C ALA A 275 -145.08 -12.97 -5.29
N ASP A 276 -144.39 -14.13 -5.34
CA ASP A 276 -145.03 -15.44 -5.59
C ASP A 276 -145.94 -15.92 -4.45
N LYS A 277 -145.94 -15.28 -3.27
CA LYS A 277 -146.83 -15.61 -2.13
C LYS A 277 -148.13 -14.80 -2.08
N LYS A 278 -148.39 -13.91 -3.05
CA LYS A 278 -149.64 -13.12 -3.14
C LYS A 278 -150.66 -13.63 -4.15
N ASP A 279 -150.33 -14.67 -4.92
CA ASP A 279 -151.24 -15.34 -5.86
C ASP A 279 -151.79 -16.68 -5.32
N GLN A 280 -152.07 -16.77 -4.01
CA GLN A 280 -152.82 -17.89 -3.41
C GLN A 280 -153.81 -17.43 -2.34
#